data_AF-A0A1P8F7Y2-F1
#
_entry.id   AF-A0A1P8F7Y2-F1
#
_cell.length_a   1.000
_cell.length_b   1.000
_cell.length_c   1.000
_cell.angle_alpha   90.00
_cell.angle_beta   90.00
_cell.angle_gamma   90.00
#
_symmetry.space_group_name_H-M   'P 1'
#
loop_
_entity.id
_entity.type
_entity.pdbx_description
1 polymer ?
#
loop_
_entity_poly.entity_id
_entity_poly.type
_entity_poly.pdbx_seq_one_letter_code
_entity_poly.pdbx_strand_id
1 'polypeptide(L)' 'MSHPETCARCEGSGQIACPVCRGAGEITREGDFEDEKKPCTSCKGSGTVRCHTCAGSGTVKIDD' A
#
# COMPACT_ATOMS: atom_id res chain seq x y z
N MET A 1 -9.37 -23.00 16.35
CA MET A 1 -9.28 -21.88 17.32
C MET A 1 -8.57 -20.75 16.59
N SER A 2 -9.23 -19.61 16.34
CA SER A 2 -8.65 -18.55 15.54
C SER A 2 -7.62 -17.75 16.34
N HIS A 3 -6.34 -17.81 15.95
CA HIS A 3 -5.26 -17.06 16.60
C HIS A 3 -4.91 -15.80 15.78
N PRO A 4 -4.64 -14.66 16.46
CA PRO A 4 -4.22 -13.43 15.79
C PRO A 4 -2.71 -13.51 15.48
N GLU A 5 -2.37 -13.68 14.20
CA GLU A 5 -0.98 -13.61 13.75
C GLU A 5 -0.66 -12.23 13.19
N THR A 6 0.60 -11.82 13.30
CA THR A 6 1.09 -10.61 12.66
C THR A 6 0.92 -10.72 11.15
N CYS A 7 0.31 -9.71 10.53
CA CYS A 7 0.12 -9.71 9.09
C CYS A 7 1.47 -9.65 8.39
N ALA A 8 1.90 -10.76 7.79
CA ALA A 8 3.17 -10.85 7.07
C ALA A 8 3.27 -9.87 5.90
N ARG A 9 2.13 -9.45 5.32
CA ARG A 9 2.12 -8.53 4.17
C ARG A 9 2.49 -7.09 4.52
N CYS A 10 2.19 -6.65 5.75
CA CYS A 10 2.55 -5.32 6.24
C CYS A 10 3.48 -5.37 7.45
N GLU A 11 3.91 -6.55 7.86
CA GLU A 11 4.76 -6.80 9.03
C GLU A 11 4.23 -6.11 10.30
N GLY A 12 2.92 -6.14 10.53
CA GLY A 12 2.28 -5.47 11.67
C GLY A 12 1.95 -3.98 11.47
N SER A 13 2.45 -3.34 10.41
CA SER A 13 2.29 -1.90 10.18
C SER A 13 0.86 -1.44 9.83
N GLY A 14 0.00 -2.35 9.35
CA GLY A 14 -1.35 -2.04 8.86
C GLY A 14 -1.38 -1.32 7.49
N GLN A 15 -0.25 -0.83 7.01
CA GLN A 15 -0.11 -0.17 5.71
C GLN A 15 0.97 -0.85 4.89
N ILE A 16 0.84 -0.75 3.58
CA ILE A 16 1.85 -1.25 2.63
C ILE A 16 2.21 -0.12 1.67
N ALA A 17 3.40 -0.22 1.07
CA ALA A 17 3.78 0.68 -0.02
C ALA A 17 2.73 0.59 -1.13
N CYS A 18 2.32 1.75 -1.67
CA CYS A 18 1.36 1.81 -2.74
C CYS A 18 1.92 1.04 -3.94
N PRO A 19 1.26 -0.03 -4.44
CA PRO A 19 1.81 -0.84 -5.51
C PRO A 19 1.90 -0.08 -6.84
N VAL A 20 1.14 1.01 -6.99
CA VAL A 20 1.09 1.83 -8.21
C VAL A 20 2.30 2.75 -8.31
N CYS A 21 2.60 3.52 -7.25
CA CYS A 21 3.76 4.41 -7.22
C CYS A 21 4.97 3.84 -6.46
N ARG A 22 4.87 2.59 -5.99
CA ARG A 22 5.89 1.88 -5.19
C ARG A 22 6.41 2.64 -3.97
N GLY A 23 5.57 3.47 -3.34
CA GLY A 23 5.99 4.30 -2.21
C GLY A 23 6.33 5.76 -2.57
N ALA A 24 6.42 6.12 -3.85
CA ALA A 24 6.83 7.46 -4.25
C ALA A 24 5.77 8.54 -3.97
N GLY A 25 4.48 8.19 -3.90
CA GLY A 25 3.38 9.16 -3.77
C GLY A 25 3.00 9.86 -5.08
N GLU A 26 3.90 9.87 -6.05
CA GLU A 26 3.71 10.43 -7.39
C GLU A 26 3.93 9.38 -8.47
N ILE A 27 3.31 9.58 -9.64
CA ILE A 27 3.54 8.80 -10.85
C ILE A 27 4.07 9.76 -11.91
N THR A 28 5.28 9.49 -12.40
CA THR A 28 5.81 10.14 -13.60
C THR A 28 5.27 9.38 -14.81
N ARG A 29 4.58 10.07 -15.70
CA ARG A 29 4.31 9.54 -17.04
C ARG A 29 5.30 10.18 -17.99
N GLU A 30 6.09 9.34 -18.65
CA GLU A 30 6.85 9.77 -19.83
C GLU A 30 5.82 10.13 -20.91
N GLY A 31 5.67 11.43 -21.17
CA GLY A 31 4.96 11.95 -22.32
C GLY A 31 5.97 12.52 -23.31
N ASP A 32 5.62 12.54 -24.60
CA ASP A 32 6.51 12.97 -25.69
C ASP A 32 7.05 14.40 -25.57
N PHE A 33 6.50 15.25 -24.69
CA PHE A 33 6.84 16.68 -24.60
C PHE A 33 7.35 17.16 -23.24
N GLU A 34 7.01 16.51 -22.12
CA GLU A 34 7.58 16.79 -20.78
C GLU A 34 7.22 15.68 -19.77
N ASP A 35 8.11 15.42 -18.82
CA ASP A 35 7.86 14.55 -17.66
C ASP A 35 6.86 15.19 -16.70
N GLU A 36 5.58 14.83 -16.83
CA GLU A 36 4.55 15.31 -15.94
C GLU A 36 4.44 14.41 -14.69
N LYS A 37 4.89 14.93 -13.56
CA LYS A 37 4.70 14.30 -12.24
C LYS A 37 3.27 14.55 -11.77
N LYS A 38 2.44 13.52 -11.79
CA LYS A 38 1.08 13.57 -11.23
C LYS A 38 1.02 12.88 -9.88
N PRO A 39 0.24 13.41 -8.91
CA PRO A 39 0.02 12.70 -7.66
C PRO A 39 -0.61 11.33 -7.95
N CYS A 40 -0.11 10.29 -7.29
CA CYS A 40 -0.62 8.95 -7.49
C CYS A 40 -2.09 8.90 -7.08
N THR A 41 -2.97 8.55 -8.01
CA THR A 41 -4.42 8.51 -7.76
C THR A 41 -4.83 7.43 -6.77
N SER A 42 -4.06 6.34 -6.68
CA SER A 42 -4.35 5.22 -5.77
C SER A 42 -4.07 5.53 -4.31
N CYS A 43 -2.99 6.24 -4.00
CA CYS A 43 -2.67 6.67 -2.63
C CYS A 43 -2.89 8.16 -2.37
N LYS A 44 -3.38 8.90 -3.38
CA LYS A 44 -3.62 10.35 -3.33
C LYS A 44 -2.41 11.16 -2.85
N GLY A 45 -1.20 10.75 -3.21
CA GLY A 45 0.04 11.42 -2.75
C GLY A 45 0.66 10.84 -1.47
N SER A 46 -0.01 9.96 -0.72
CA SER A 46 0.53 9.45 0.55
C SER A 46 1.69 8.46 0.40
N GLY A 47 1.87 7.84 -0.77
CA GLY A 47 2.90 6.81 -0.99
C GLY A 47 2.55 5.43 -0.39
N THR A 48 1.68 5.36 0.61
CA THR A 48 1.19 4.11 1.22
C THR A 48 -0.29 3.88 0.94
N VAL A 49 -0.71 2.62 1.02
CA VAL A 49 -2.13 2.23 0.99
C VAL A 49 -2.42 1.31 2.17
N ARG A 50 -3.69 1.30 2.59
CA ARG A 50 -4.16 0.39 3.64
C ARG A 50 -3.89 -1.06 3.22
N CYS A 51 -3.28 -1.84 4.11
CA CYS A 51 -3.03 -3.24 3.84
C CYS A 51 -4.37 -3.96 3.65
N HIS A 52 -4.58 -4.54 2.47
CA HIS A 52 -5.80 -5.24 2.12
C HIS A 52 -5.94 -6.57 2.87
N THR A 53 -4.82 -7.20 3.24
CA THR A 53 -4.82 -8.51 3.93
C THR A 53 -5.33 -8.41 5.36
N CYS A 54 -4.84 -7.45 6.15
CA CYS A 54 -5.32 -7.22 7.52
C CYS A 54 -6.36 -6.10 7.62
N ALA A 55 -6.79 -5.56 6.48
CA ALA A 55 -7.62 -4.37 6.40
C ALA A 55 -7.12 -3.25 7.33
N GLY A 56 -5.82 -2.97 7.41
CA GLY A 56 -5.30 -1.92 8.29
C GLY A 56 -5.07 -2.30 9.75
N SER A 57 -5.42 -3.51 10.17
CA SER A 57 -5.37 -3.91 11.59
C SER A 57 -3.97 -4.31 12.06
N GLY A 58 -3.03 -4.57 11.14
CA GLY A 58 -1.70 -5.09 11.46
C GLY A 58 -1.66 -6.59 11.76
N THR A 59 -2.79 -7.21 12.09
CA THR A 59 -2.92 -8.64 12.39
C THR A 59 -3.99 -9.32 11.52
N VAL A 60 -3.81 -10.61 11.26
CA VAL A 60 -4.76 -11.47 10.55
C VAL A 60 -5.24 -12.57 11.49
N LYS A 61 -6.52 -12.94 11.38
CA LYS A 61 -7.06 -14.09 12.11
C LYS A 61 -6.92 -15.30 11.20
N ILE A 62 -6.11 -16.26 11.59
CA ILE A 62 -6.01 -17.54 10.88
C ILE A 62 -6.89 -18.51 11.62
N ASP A 63 -7.84 -19.08 10.90
CA ASP A 63 -8.63 -20.22 11.36
C ASP A 63 -7.93 -21.47 10.85
N ASP A 64 -7.51 -22.32 11.79
CA ASP A 64 -6.91 -23.64 11.57
C ASP A 64 -8.01 -24.69 11.41
#